data_AF-A0A165PD49-F1
#
_entry.id   AF-A0A165PD49-F1
#
_cell.length_a   1.000
_cell.length_b   1.000
_cell.length_c   1.000
_cell.angle_alpha   90.00
_cell.angle_beta   90.00
_cell.angle_gamma   90.00
#
_symmetry.space_group_name_H-M   'P 1'
#
loop_
_entity.id
_entity.type
_entity.pdbx_description
1 polymer ?
#
loop_
_entity_poly.entity_id
_entity_poly.type
_entity_poly.pdbx_seq_one_letter_code
_entity_poly.pdbx_strand_id
1 'polypeptide(L)'
;MQFLPAEGYTLSPGLQMEALELGRLVLETIDIYNVPAAAPENERAKSKASNYKPYALFPIELEFPSVSESTRVAITAETTGKDIVAPLGEPDRKGGGTGPSSGSIGIWCEWSKLGVMVEFGGDEARGPQAWEKGKDAVWSSLTLFRPKDP
;
A
#
# COMPACT_ATOMS: atom_id res chain seq x y z
N MET A 1 3.15 2.54 10.57
CA MET A 1 3.14 1.24 11.28
C MET A 1 2.16 1.32 12.43
N GLN A 2 1.39 0.26 12.66
CA GLN A 2 0.38 0.13 13.73
C GLN A 2 0.55 -1.22 14.44
N PHE A 3 0.35 -1.24 15.76
CA PHE A 3 0.44 -2.43 16.60
C PHE A 3 -0.86 -2.66 17.36
N LEU A 4 -1.22 -3.93 17.56
CA LEU A 4 -2.29 -4.35 18.45
C LEU A 4 -1.70 -4.98 19.71
N PRO A 5 -2.35 -4.82 20.87
CA PRO A 5 -2.01 -5.61 22.05
C PRO A 5 -2.39 -7.08 21.82
N ALA A 6 -1.51 -7.99 22.26
CA ALA A 6 -1.81 -9.40 22.35
C ALA A 6 -2.97 -9.67 23.33
N GLU A 7 -3.60 -10.83 23.21
CA GLU A 7 -4.71 -11.22 24.08
C GLU A 7 -4.37 -11.05 25.57
N GLY A 8 -5.29 -10.43 26.32
CA GLY A 8 -5.12 -10.13 27.75
C GLY A 8 -4.12 -9.01 28.06
N TYR A 9 -3.58 -8.31 27.06
CA TYR A 9 -2.80 -7.08 27.27
C TYR A 9 -3.67 -5.86 27.00
N THR A 10 -3.67 -4.90 27.93
CA THR A 10 -4.46 -3.68 27.81
C THR A 10 -3.54 -2.48 27.86
N LEU A 11 -3.62 -1.63 26.84
CA LEU A 11 -2.92 -0.35 26.82
C LEU A 11 -3.78 0.69 27.56
N SER A 12 -3.21 1.28 28.60
CA SER A 12 -3.84 2.39 29.32
C SER A 12 -3.44 3.73 28.69
N PRO A 13 -4.36 4.70 28.57
CA PRO A 13 -4.01 6.06 28.14
C PRO A 13 -2.89 6.65 29.02
N GLY A 14 -1.86 7.22 28.40
CA GLY A 14 -0.73 7.84 29.10
C GLY A 14 0.38 6.87 29.54
N LEU A 15 0.26 5.57 29.22
CA LEU A 15 1.33 4.60 29.41
C LEU A 15 2.58 5.05 28.64
N GLN A 16 3.71 5.15 29.34
CA GLN A 16 4.98 5.55 28.76
C GLN A 16 5.61 4.40 27.97
N MET A 17 6.48 4.73 27.01
CA MET A 17 7.11 3.75 26.13
C MET A 17 7.91 2.70 26.92
N GLU A 18 8.56 3.09 28.00
CA GLU A 18 9.39 2.23 28.85
C GLU A 18 8.56 1.21 29.64
N ALA A 19 7.26 1.48 29.84
CA ALA A 19 6.32 0.59 30.50
C ALA A 19 5.59 -0.32 29.52
N LEU A 20 5.87 -0.22 28.21
CA LEU A 20 5.31 -1.12 27.22
C LEU A 20 6.02 -2.48 27.26
N GLU A 21 5.22 -3.53 27.40
CA GLU A 21 5.69 -4.89 27.21
C GLU A 21 5.72 -5.17 25.70
N LEU A 22 6.82 -4.79 25.03
CA LEU A 22 6.93 -4.89 23.56
C LEU A 22 6.68 -6.30 23.02
N GLY A 23 7.02 -7.34 23.79
CA GLY A 23 6.74 -8.74 23.43
C GLY A 23 5.26 -9.12 23.44
N ARG A 24 4.39 -8.25 23.97
CA ARG A 24 2.93 -8.35 23.95
C ARG A 24 2.29 -7.39 22.96
N LEU A 25 3.10 -6.74 22.12
CA LEU A 25 2.64 -5.97 20.99
C LEU A 25 2.86 -6.76 19.70
N VAL A 26 1.89 -6.64 18.83
CA VAL A 26 1.74 -7.46 17.67
C VAL A 26 1.62 -6.52 16.48
N LEU A 27 2.58 -6.57 15.55
CA LEU A 27 2.55 -5.70 14.38
C LEU A 27 1.34 -6.04 13.51
N GLU A 28 0.46 -5.08 13.32
CA GLU A 28 -0.81 -5.24 12.62
C GLU A 28 -0.72 -4.73 11.19
N THR A 29 -0.18 -3.51 11.03
CA THR A 29 -0.13 -2.83 9.72
C THR A 29 1.19 -2.08 9.54
N ILE A 30 1.74 -2.13 8.34
CA ILE A 30 2.86 -1.30 7.88
C ILE A 30 2.42 -0.55 6.63
N ASP A 31 2.60 0.76 6.62
CA ASP A 31 2.47 1.59 5.42
C ASP A 31 3.86 1.93 4.90
N ILE A 32 4.08 1.68 3.63
CA ILE A 32 5.33 1.91 2.92
C ILE A 32 5.01 2.89 1.80
N TYR A 33 5.80 3.96 1.72
CA TYR A 33 5.54 5.04 0.77
C TYR A 33 6.57 5.03 -0.36
N ASN A 34 6.10 5.37 -1.55
CA ASN A 34 6.89 5.63 -2.72
C ASN A 34 6.58 7.04 -3.25
N VAL A 35 7.52 7.60 -3.99
CA VAL A 35 7.32 8.85 -4.71
C VAL A 35 7.52 8.54 -6.19
N PRO A 36 6.43 8.27 -6.93
CA PRO A 36 6.50 8.14 -8.38
C PRO A 36 7.17 9.37 -8.97
N ALA A 37 8.10 9.16 -9.92
CA ALA A 37 8.68 10.27 -10.66
C ALA A 37 7.55 11.06 -11.32
N ALA A 38 7.47 12.36 -11.04
CA ALA A 38 6.51 13.22 -11.71
C ALA A 38 6.84 13.24 -13.21
N ALA A 39 5.83 13.06 -14.07
CA ALA A 39 6.02 13.26 -15.50
C ALA A 39 6.52 14.70 -15.74
N PRO A 40 7.53 14.91 -16.60
CA PRO A 40 8.27 16.17 -16.72
C PRO A 40 7.44 17.39 -17.18
N GLU A 41 6.16 17.23 -17.53
CA GLU A 41 5.33 18.29 -18.11
C GLU A 41 4.22 18.86 -17.19
N ASN A 42 4.01 18.35 -15.98
CA ASN A 42 2.88 18.78 -15.15
C ASN A 42 3.29 19.32 -13.77
N GLU A 43 3.58 20.63 -13.69
CA GLU A 43 3.70 21.36 -12.41
C GLU A 43 2.41 21.33 -11.55
N ARG A 44 1.28 20.89 -12.14
CA ARG A 44 -0.01 20.72 -11.46
C ARG A 44 -0.10 19.46 -10.61
N ALA A 45 0.79 18.48 -10.80
CA ALA A 45 0.82 17.24 -10.04
C ALA A 45 1.65 17.35 -8.75
N LYS A 46 1.67 18.52 -8.09
CA LYS A 46 2.06 18.62 -6.67
C LYS A 46 0.97 17.94 -5.84
N SER A 47 0.90 16.61 -5.92
CA SER A 47 0.23 15.78 -4.92
C SER A 47 0.65 16.31 -3.54
N LYS A 48 -0.31 16.50 -2.62
CA LYS A 48 -0.03 16.83 -1.22
C LYS A 48 1.23 16.08 -0.81
N ALA A 49 2.31 16.83 -0.57
CA ALA A 49 3.57 16.24 -0.19
C ALA A 49 3.28 15.36 1.02
N SER A 50 3.42 14.05 0.84
CA SER A 50 3.38 13.14 1.95
C SER A 50 4.46 13.58 2.92
N ASN A 51 4.12 13.78 4.20
CA ASN A 51 5.12 14.03 5.24
C ASN A 51 6.04 12.82 5.45
N TYR A 52 5.74 11.69 4.79
CA TYR A 52 6.51 10.46 4.85
C TYR A 52 7.58 10.43 3.76
N LYS A 53 8.78 10.02 4.14
CA LYS A 53 9.89 9.81 3.21
C LYS A 53 9.64 8.54 2.39
N PRO A 54 10.02 8.51 1.10
CA PRO A 54 9.97 7.28 0.32
C PRO A 54 10.86 6.21 0.97
N TYR A 55 10.41 4.97 0.88
CA TYR A 55 11.21 3.83 1.27
C TYR A 55 12.43 3.71 0.35
N ALA A 56 13.61 3.44 0.91
CA ALA A 56 14.87 3.46 0.16
C ALA A 56 15.46 2.06 -0.10
N LEU A 57 14.92 1.02 0.53
CA LEU A 57 15.49 -0.33 0.52
C LEU A 57 14.73 -1.24 -0.43
N PHE A 58 14.89 -1.03 -1.73
CA PHE A 58 14.28 -1.91 -2.75
C PHE A 58 15.22 -3.07 -3.14
N PRO A 59 14.66 -4.22 -3.58
CA PRO A 59 13.23 -4.54 -3.68
C PRO A 59 12.60 -4.93 -2.33
N ILE A 60 11.28 -4.70 -2.21
CA ILE A 60 10.47 -5.29 -1.14
C ILE A 60 10.04 -6.67 -1.61
N GLU A 61 10.63 -7.71 -1.04
CA GLU A 61 10.30 -9.10 -1.34
C GLU A 61 9.11 -9.55 -0.49
N LEU A 62 7.99 -9.87 -1.15
CA LEU A 62 6.80 -10.43 -0.51
C LEU A 62 6.62 -11.88 -0.93
N GLU A 63 6.37 -12.75 0.05
CA GLU A 63 6.07 -14.17 -0.18
C GLU A 63 4.68 -14.49 0.38
N PHE A 64 3.79 -14.96 -0.50
CA PHE A 64 2.43 -15.31 -0.16
C PHE A 64 2.27 -16.83 -0.16
N PRO A 65 1.78 -17.43 0.94
CA PRO A 65 1.51 -18.85 0.99
C PRO A 65 0.36 -19.20 0.04
N SER A 66 0.54 -20.26 -0.75
CA SER A 66 -0.51 -20.85 -1.58
C SER A 66 -0.46 -22.37 -1.46
N VAL A 67 -1.58 -23.04 -1.78
CA VAL A 67 -1.81 -24.47 -1.52
C VAL A 67 -0.84 -25.36 -2.31
N SER A 68 -0.36 -24.91 -3.47
CA SER A 68 0.52 -25.69 -4.35
C SER A 68 1.96 -25.18 -4.38
N GLU A 69 2.16 -23.86 -4.46
CA GLU A 69 3.47 -23.20 -4.50
C GLU A 69 3.33 -21.77 -3.96
N SER A 70 4.35 -21.24 -3.26
CA SER A 70 4.32 -19.86 -2.77
C SER A 70 4.47 -18.85 -3.91
N THR A 71 3.67 -17.79 -3.89
CA THR A 71 3.80 -16.68 -4.86
C THR A 71 4.78 -15.66 -4.30
N ARG A 72 5.84 -15.36 -5.04
CA ARG A 72 6.82 -14.32 -4.67
C ARG A 72 6.66 -13.10 -5.56
N VAL A 73 6.67 -11.92 -4.96
CA VAL A 73 6.55 -10.64 -5.65
C VAL A 73 7.63 -9.69 -5.14
N ALA A 74 8.49 -9.23 -6.05
CA ALA A 74 9.47 -8.19 -5.80
C ALA A 74 8.90 -6.83 -6.19
N ILE A 75 8.65 -5.96 -5.21
CA ILE A 75 8.17 -4.59 -5.45
C ILE A 75 9.35 -3.63 -5.42
N THR A 76 9.58 -2.97 -6.55
CA THR A 76 10.59 -1.91 -6.75
C THR A 76 9.92 -0.53 -6.74
N ALA A 77 10.71 0.56 -6.77
CA ALA A 77 10.14 1.91 -6.86
C ALA A 77 9.38 2.14 -8.18
N GLU A 78 9.70 1.38 -9.23
CA GLU A 78 9.15 1.52 -10.58
C GLU A 78 8.01 0.54 -10.88
N THR A 79 7.69 -0.35 -9.94
CA THR A 79 6.64 -1.37 -10.11
C THR A 79 5.30 -0.71 -10.45
N THR A 80 4.61 -1.22 -11.47
CA THR A 80 3.34 -0.65 -11.95
C THR A 80 2.13 -1.51 -11.56
N GLY A 81 0.92 -0.99 -11.80
CA GLY A 81 -0.33 -1.71 -11.53
C GLY A 81 -0.39 -3.10 -12.19
N LYS A 82 0.01 -3.23 -13.45
CA LYS A 82 0.04 -4.54 -14.13
C LYS A 82 1.06 -5.49 -13.52
N ASP A 83 2.21 -4.97 -13.05
CA ASP A 83 3.27 -5.79 -12.45
C ASP A 83 2.84 -6.37 -11.10
N ILE A 84 1.92 -5.68 -10.39
CA ILE A 84 1.33 -6.14 -9.12
C ILE A 84 0.18 -7.11 -9.39
N VAL A 85 -0.71 -6.79 -10.33
CA VAL A 85 -1.88 -7.63 -10.64
C VAL A 85 -1.48 -8.96 -11.30
N ALA A 86 -0.44 -8.97 -12.14
CA ALA A 86 -0.01 -10.19 -12.84
C ALA A 86 0.30 -11.38 -11.90
N PRO A 87 1.07 -11.21 -10.81
CA PRO A 87 1.31 -12.29 -9.85
C PRO A 87 0.21 -12.46 -8.79
N LEU A 88 -0.50 -11.40 -8.39
CA LEU A 88 -1.49 -11.47 -7.31
C LEU A 88 -2.91 -11.83 -7.78
N GLY A 89 -3.18 -11.73 -9.08
CA GLY A 89 -4.51 -11.90 -9.64
C GLY A 89 -5.44 -10.70 -9.39
N GLU A 90 -6.73 -10.91 -9.62
CA GLU A 90 -7.75 -9.88 -9.43
C GLU A 90 -7.91 -9.50 -7.93
N PRO A 91 -7.93 -8.21 -7.59
CA PRO A 91 -8.13 -7.77 -6.20
C PRO A 91 -9.58 -8.02 -5.74
N ASP A 92 -9.74 -8.33 -4.45
CA ASP A 92 -11.05 -8.53 -3.82
C ASP A 92 -11.84 -7.21 -3.74
N ARG A 93 -11.13 -6.10 -3.50
CA ARG A 93 -11.71 -4.76 -3.35
C ARG A 93 -10.89 -3.75 -4.13
N LYS A 94 -11.56 -2.76 -4.70
CA LYS A 94 -10.93 -1.70 -5.48
C LYS A 94 -11.76 -0.42 -5.44
N GLY A 95 -11.12 0.73 -5.59
CA GLY A 95 -11.82 2.02 -5.53
C GLY A 95 -10.94 3.20 -5.92
N GLY A 96 -11.47 4.41 -5.79
CA GLY A 96 -10.79 5.64 -6.22
C GLY A 96 -10.96 5.93 -7.71
N GLY A 97 -10.18 6.88 -8.22
CA GLY A 97 -10.24 7.34 -9.62
C GLY A 97 -11.43 8.24 -9.97
N THR A 98 -12.42 8.37 -9.08
CA THR A 98 -13.58 9.24 -9.31
C THR A 98 -13.29 10.70 -8.92
N GLY A 99 -13.74 11.63 -9.76
CA GLY A 99 -13.60 13.08 -9.53
C GLY A 99 -12.57 13.78 -10.44
N PRO A 100 -12.46 15.12 -10.37
CA PRO A 100 -11.53 15.88 -11.19
C PRO A 100 -10.07 15.53 -10.83
N SER A 101 -9.17 15.61 -11.83
CA SER A 101 -7.75 15.26 -11.66
C SER A 101 -7.03 16.07 -10.57
N SER A 102 -7.57 17.24 -10.18
CA SER A 102 -7.03 18.13 -9.14
C SER A 102 -7.39 17.74 -7.69
N GLY A 103 -8.24 16.72 -7.48
CA GLY A 103 -8.67 16.34 -6.12
C GLY A 103 -9.20 14.91 -5.98
N SER A 104 -9.12 14.10 -7.03
CA SER A 104 -9.48 12.68 -6.96
C SER A 104 -8.44 11.89 -6.18
N ILE A 105 -8.92 10.94 -5.39
CA ILE A 105 -8.10 9.91 -4.76
C ILE A 105 -7.60 9.00 -5.89
N GLY A 106 -6.31 8.60 -5.84
CA GLY A 106 -5.77 7.63 -6.79
C GLY A 106 -6.58 6.33 -6.75
N ILE A 107 -6.56 5.56 -7.84
CA ILE A 107 -7.11 4.21 -7.77
C ILE A 107 -6.30 3.36 -6.77
N TRP A 108 -6.98 2.44 -6.11
CA TRP A 108 -6.38 1.50 -5.18
C TRP A 108 -6.98 0.11 -5.33
N CYS A 109 -6.18 -0.90 -4.99
CA CYS A 109 -6.53 -2.31 -5.03
C CYS A 109 -6.18 -2.98 -3.70
N GLU A 110 -7.01 -3.89 -3.21
CA GLU A 110 -6.81 -4.65 -1.98
C GLU A 110 -7.02 -6.15 -2.23
N TRP A 111 -6.04 -6.95 -1.83
CA TRP A 111 -6.08 -8.41 -1.74
C TRP A 111 -6.17 -8.80 -0.26
N SER A 112 -7.40 -8.83 0.26
CA SER A 112 -7.64 -8.92 1.72
C SER A 112 -7.08 -10.22 2.31
N LYS A 113 -7.13 -11.32 1.54
CA LYS A 113 -6.59 -12.63 1.95
C LYS A 113 -5.06 -12.68 1.95
N LEU A 114 -4.42 -11.80 1.19
CA LEU A 114 -2.97 -11.69 1.13
C LEU A 114 -2.43 -10.63 2.11
N GLY A 115 -3.30 -9.82 2.69
CA GLY A 115 -2.89 -8.75 3.60
C GLY A 115 -2.23 -7.59 2.87
N VAL A 116 -2.64 -7.31 1.63
CA VAL A 116 -1.99 -6.30 0.78
C VAL A 116 -3.03 -5.30 0.26
N MET A 117 -2.73 -4.01 0.39
CA MET A 117 -3.41 -2.94 -0.30
C MET A 117 -2.39 -2.04 -0.98
N VAL A 118 -2.67 -1.62 -2.21
CA VAL A 118 -1.81 -0.74 -2.99
C VAL A 118 -2.62 0.44 -3.50
N GLU A 119 -2.11 1.64 -3.28
CA GLU A 119 -2.58 2.87 -3.93
C GLU A 119 -1.62 3.24 -5.06
N PHE A 120 -2.17 3.67 -6.18
CA PHE A 120 -1.40 4.11 -7.35
C PHE A 120 -1.33 5.63 -7.41
N GLY A 121 -0.14 6.12 -7.78
CA GLY A 121 0.14 7.54 -7.95
C GLY A 121 0.21 7.95 -9.42
N GLY A 122 0.55 9.22 -9.64
CA GLY A 122 0.63 9.80 -10.98
C GLY A 122 -0.73 10.25 -11.54
N ASP A 123 -0.67 10.82 -12.74
CA ASP A 123 -1.86 11.27 -13.47
C ASP A 123 -2.64 10.07 -14.04
N GLU A 124 -1.96 8.95 -14.27
CA GLU A 124 -2.50 7.69 -14.76
C GLU A 124 -3.46 7.03 -13.77
N ALA A 125 -3.29 7.29 -12.47
CA ALA A 125 -4.13 6.74 -11.41
C ALA A 125 -5.34 7.63 -11.06
N ARG A 126 -5.58 8.74 -11.78
CA ARG A 126 -6.58 9.75 -11.41
C ARG A 126 -7.51 10.12 -12.56
N GLY A 127 -8.68 10.63 -12.18
CA GLY A 127 -9.68 11.13 -13.11
C GLY A 127 -10.44 10.04 -13.89
N PRO A 128 -11.28 10.44 -14.86
CA PRO A 128 -12.26 9.55 -15.49
C PRO A 128 -11.70 8.30 -16.17
N GLN A 129 -10.41 8.29 -16.52
CA GLN A 129 -9.74 7.20 -17.23
C GLN A 129 -8.74 6.43 -16.35
N ALA A 130 -8.83 6.59 -15.02
CA ALA A 130 -7.87 6.03 -14.10
C ALA A 130 -7.82 4.50 -14.13
N TRP A 131 -8.95 3.83 -14.37
CA TRP A 131 -9.00 2.37 -14.42
C TRP A 131 -8.43 1.81 -15.72
N GLU A 132 -8.54 2.56 -16.82
CA GLU A 132 -7.99 2.20 -18.12
C GLU A 132 -6.47 2.42 -18.18
N LYS A 133 -5.98 3.48 -17.52
CA LYS A 133 -4.54 3.85 -17.50
C LYS A 133 -3.78 3.29 -16.30
N GLY A 134 -4.49 2.92 -15.23
CA GLY A 134 -3.92 2.48 -13.96
C GLY A 134 -2.99 1.28 -14.04
N LYS A 135 -3.11 0.46 -15.09
CA LYS A 135 -2.19 -0.65 -15.36
C LYS A 135 -0.73 -0.19 -15.50
N ASP A 136 -0.49 1.04 -15.96
CA ASP A 136 0.85 1.60 -16.11
C ASP A 136 1.20 2.61 -15.00
N ALA A 137 0.29 2.85 -14.05
CA ALA A 137 0.55 3.72 -12.92
C ALA A 137 1.50 3.07 -11.92
N VAL A 138 2.50 3.83 -11.47
CA VAL A 138 3.43 3.40 -10.42
C VAL A 138 2.75 3.54 -9.05
N TRP A 139 2.99 2.59 -8.16
CA TRP A 139 2.43 2.64 -6.80
C TRP A 139 2.97 3.83 -6.01
N SER A 140 2.12 4.43 -5.17
CA SER A 140 2.48 5.53 -4.25
C SER A 140 2.49 5.08 -2.79
N SER A 141 1.65 4.12 -2.44
CA SER A 141 1.57 3.56 -1.09
C SER A 141 1.30 2.06 -1.16
N LEU A 142 2.03 1.30 -0.36
CA LEU A 142 1.85 -0.13 -0.12
C LEU A 142 1.53 -0.31 1.36
N THR A 143 0.35 -0.84 1.65
CA THR A 143 -0.06 -1.19 3.01
C THR A 143 -0.06 -2.70 3.14
N LEU A 144 0.78 -3.19 4.06
CA LEU A 144 0.83 -4.59 4.46
C LEU A 144 0.09 -4.71 5.79
N PHE A 145 -0.88 -5.62 5.87
CA PHE A 145 -1.66 -5.86 7.08
C PHE A 145 -1.82 -7.36 7.31
N ARG A 146 -2.18 -7.75 8.53
CA ARG A 146 -2.50 -9.15 8.80
C ARG A 146 -3.72 -9.58 8.01
N PRO A 147 -3.64 -10.65 7.20
CA PRO A 147 -4.83 -11.26 6.64
C PRO A 147 -5.79 -11.61 7.76
N LYS A 148 -7.07 -11.27 7.61
CA LYS A 148 -8.10 -11.79 8.50
C LYS A 148 -8.31 -13.24 8.10
N ASP A 149 -8.26 -14.16 9.08
CA ASP A 149 -8.59 -15.56 8.83
C ASP A 149 -9.99 -15.63 8.16
N PRO A 150 -10.18 -16.53 7.17
CA PRO A 150 -11.47 -16.73 6.52
C PRO A 150 -12.56 -17.23 7.47
#